data_AF-A0A6V7IT52-F1
#
_entry.id   AF-A0A6V7IT52-F1
#
_cell.length_a   1.000
_cell.length_b   1.000
_cell.length_c   1.000
_cell.angle_alpha   90.00
_cell.angle_beta   90.00
_cell.angle_gamma   90.00
#
_symmetry.space_group_name_H-M   'P 1'
#
loop_
_entity.id
_entity.type
_entity.pdbx_description
1 polymer ?
#
loop_
_entity_poly.entity_id
_entity_poly.type
_entity_poly.pdbx_seq_one_letter_code
_entity_poly.pdbx_strand_id
1 'polypeptide(L)'
;PVVTAGKMSGAAMYEIVRIGHDKLVGEIIRLDHDTATIQVYEDTSGVTVGEPVLKTSSPLSVELGPGLMGSIFDGIQRPLATIAEKSGKIFIPKGLHLPPINRATLWEFQPVNIRTGCPVTGGDIYGVVYENNLVKHFLMIPPKCKGLVTYIAPPGNYNVDDTILETEFEDECLEHCMLQVWPVRTPRPTTEKLPATHPLLTGQRILDSLFPCIQGGTTAIPGAFGCGKTVIAQSLSKYSNSDVIVYVGCGERGNEMSEVLRDFPELSVEVDGMTESIMKRTSLVANTSNMPVAAREASIYTGITISEYFRDMGYNVAMMADSTS
;
A
#
# COMPACT_ATOMS: atom_id res chain seq x y z
N PRO A 1 -9.24 0.12 23.00
CA PRO A 1 -8.54 0.70 21.83
C PRO A 1 -8.33 2.22 21.90
N VAL A 2 -9.05 2.95 22.77
CA VAL A 2 -8.87 4.40 22.91
C VAL A 2 -7.99 4.70 24.12
N VAL A 3 -6.99 5.57 23.93
CA VAL A 3 -6.08 6.06 24.97
C VAL A 3 -6.20 7.58 25.02
N THR A 4 -6.21 8.16 26.22
CA THR A 4 -6.16 9.61 26.39
C THR A 4 -4.78 10.01 26.89
N ALA A 5 -4.11 10.91 26.19
CA ALA A 5 -2.81 11.43 26.57
C ALA A 5 -2.92 12.93 26.89
N GLY A 6 -2.40 13.35 28.04
CA GLY A 6 -2.23 14.77 28.39
C GLY A 6 -0.88 15.32 27.91
N LYS A 7 -0.69 16.64 27.98
CA LYS A 7 0.52 17.33 27.50
C LYS A 7 0.76 17.15 26.00
N MET A 8 -0.31 17.13 25.23
CA MET A 8 -0.30 16.93 23.78
C MET A 8 -0.43 18.24 22.99
N SER A 9 -0.01 19.35 23.59
CA SER A 9 0.11 20.64 22.89
C SER A 9 1.01 20.53 21.64
N GLY A 10 0.56 21.16 20.55
CA GLY A 10 1.23 21.09 19.24
C GLY A 10 1.16 19.72 18.58
N ALA A 11 0.16 18.90 18.88
CA ALA A 11 -0.18 17.73 18.10
C ALA A 11 -1.25 18.08 17.04
N ALA A 12 -1.22 17.41 15.89
CA ALA A 12 -2.19 17.61 14.82
C ALA A 12 -3.27 16.52 14.83
N MET A 13 -4.44 16.82 14.24
CA MET A 13 -5.47 15.82 14.00
C MET A 13 -4.97 14.79 12.96
N TYR A 14 -5.31 13.51 13.15
CA TYR A 14 -4.83 12.37 12.34
C TYR A 14 -3.32 12.13 12.35
N GLU A 15 -2.60 12.76 13.26
CA GLU A 15 -1.17 12.50 13.45
C GLU A 15 -0.94 11.11 14.05
N ILE A 16 0.07 10.40 13.57
CA ILE A 16 0.53 9.16 14.18
C ILE A 16 1.35 9.46 15.44
N VAL A 17 1.12 8.65 16.46
CA VAL A 17 1.85 8.68 17.72
C VAL A 17 2.32 7.28 18.10
N ARG A 18 3.40 7.22 18.88
CA ARG A 18 3.92 5.99 19.48
C ARG A 18 3.62 6.01 20.97
N ILE A 19 2.82 5.05 21.43
CA ILE A 19 2.28 5.01 22.78
C ILE A 19 3.02 3.96 23.58
N GLY A 20 3.45 4.32 24.78
CA GLY A 20 4.00 3.38 25.72
C GLY A 20 5.48 3.05 25.51
N HIS A 21 6.03 2.25 26.41
CA HIS A 21 7.39 1.71 26.25
C HIS A 21 7.52 0.78 25.04
N ASP A 22 6.44 0.09 24.71
CA ASP A 22 6.33 -0.78 23.54
C ASP A 22 6.14 -0.01 22.23
N LYS A 23 5.99 1.33 22.26
CA LYS A 23 5.83 2.19 21.07
C LYS A 23 4.70 1.74 20.13
N LEU A 24 3.56 1.37 20.70
CA LEU A 24 2.36 0.97 19.96
C LEU A 24 1.92 2.08 19.02
N VAL A 25 1.50 1.71 17.81
CA VAL A 25 1.04 2.70 16.82
C VAL A 25 -0.37 3.16 17.15
N GLY A 26 -0.58 4.47 17.23
CA GLY A 26 -1.91 5.06 17.32
C GLY A 26 -2.05 6.33 16.48
N GLU A 27 -3.29 6.75 16.28
CA GLU A 27 -3.68 7.93 15.51
C GLU A 27 -4.52 8.86 16.39
N ILE A 28 -4.22 10.17 16.36
CA ILE A 28 -4.99 11.17 17.11
C ILE A 28 -6.32 11.43 16.39
N ILE A 29 -7.44 11.18 17.07
CA ILE A 29 -8.80 11.36 16.53
C ILE A 29 -9.52 12.58 17.09
N ARG A 30 -9.11 13.07 18.26
CA ARG A 30 -9.71 14.26 18.88
C ARG A 30 -8.66 14.99 19.71
N LEU A 31 -8.67 16.31 19.62
CA LEU A 31 -7.87 17.21 20.43
C LEU A 31 -8.80 18.05 21.30
N ASP A 32 -8.52 18.10 22.59
CA ASP A 32 -9.24 18.93 23.56
C ASP A 32 -8.21 19.64 24.45
N HIS A 33 -7.96 20.91 24.13
CA HIS A 33 -6.93 21.74 24.73
C HIS A 33 -5.55 21.05 24.78
N ASP A 34 -5.11 20.62 25.95
CA ASP A 34 -3.81 19.95 26.17
C ASP A 34 -3.92 18.41 26.23
N THR A 35 -5.12 17.87 25.96
CA THR A 35 -5.39 16.44 25.91
C THR A 35 -5.69 15.98 24.49
N ALA A 36 -5.20 14.80 24.13
CA ALA A 36 -5.48 14.13 22.87
C ALA A 36 -6.12 12.77 23.12
N THR A 37 -7.20 12.48 22.41
CA THR A 37 -7.78 11.15 22.31
C THR A 37 -7.14 10.43 21.13
N ILE A 38 -6.52 9.29 21.41
CA ILE A 38 -5.74 8.51 20.46
C ILE A 38 -6.42 7.16 20.27
N GLN A 39 -6.63 6.77 19.03
CA GLN A 39 -7.06 5.44 18.64
C GLN A 39 -5.86 4.57 18.33
N VAL A 40 -5.69 3.46 19.04
CA VAL A 40 -4.53 2.57 18.92
C VAL A 40 -4.82 1.46 17.91
N TYR A 41 -3.91 1.24 16.97
CA TYR A 41 -3.98 0.18 15.95
C TYR A 41 -3.49 -1.19 16.44
N GLU A 42 -2.98 -1.24 17.66
CA GLU A 42 -2.50 -2.45 18.34
C GLU A 42 -3.28 -2.71 19.63
N ASP A 43 -3.07 -3.89 20.24
CA ASP A 43 -3.68 -4.24 21.52
C ASP A 43 -3.05 -3.45 22.68
N THR A 44 -3.85 -2.61 23.32
CA THR A 44 -3.49 -1.75 24.45
C THR A 44 -3.28 -2.50 25.78
N SER A 45 -3.46 -3.82 25.82
CA SER A 45 -3.23 -4.62 27.03
C SER A 45 -1.77 -4.50 27.48
N GLY A 46 -1.57 -3.99 28.70
CA GLY A 46 -0.24 -3.76 29.28
C GLY A 46 0.15 -2.28 29.36
N VAL A 47 -0.54 -1.38 28.66
CA VAL A 47 -0.29 0.07 28.75
C VAL A 47 -0.73 0.60 30.11
N THR A 48 0.20 1.24 30.82
CA THR A 48 -0.05 1.82 32.15
C THR A 48 -0.08 3.36 32.13
N VAL A 49 -0.66 3.95 33.16
CA VAL A 49 -0.72 5.41 33.31
C VAL A 49 0.69 5.94 33.62
N GLY A 50 1.12 6.96 32.88
CA GLY A 50 2.43 7.60 33.05
C GLY A 50 3.46 7.22 31.98
N GLU A 51 3.13 6.26 31.10
CA GLU A 51 3.99 5.93 29.97
C GLU A 51 4.05 7.07 28.92
N PRO A 52 5.18 7.21 28.22
CA PRO A 52 5.36 8.30 27.26
C PRO A 52 4.53 8.10 25.98
N VAL A 53 4.12 9.21 25.38
CA VAL A 53 3.54 9.25 24.03
C VAL A 53 4.41 10.13 23.15
N LEU A 54 5.01 9.53 22.12
CA LEU A 54 5.89 10.23 21.18
C LEU A 54 5.10 10.64 19.94
N LYS A 55 5.21 11.91 19.57
CA LYS A 55 4.60 12.53 18.38
C LYS A 55 5.47 12.28 17.14
N THR A 56 4.87 11.91 16.01
CA THR A 56 5.62 11.73 14.75
C THR A 56 5.52 12.93 13.82
N SER A 57 4.60 13.86 14.07
CA SER A 57 4.28 15.03 13.22
C SER A 57 3.85 14.67 11.79
N SER A 58 3.56 13.40 11.53
CA SER A 58 3.14 12.89 10.22
C SER A 58 1.84 12.09 10.35
N PRO A 59 0.92 12.19 9.37
CA PRO A 59 -0.26 11.34 9.32
C PRO A 59 0.10 9.89 8.97
N LEU A 60 -0.86 8.97 9.11
CA LEU A 60 -0.69 7.59 8.64
C LEU A 60 -0.32 7.62 7.15
N SER A 61 0.86 7.09 6.85
CA SER A 61 1.43 7.11 5.50
C SER A 61 1.99 5.74 5.17
N VAL A 62 1.98 5.42 3.88
CA VAL A 62 2.50 4.17 3.34
C VAL A 62 3.73 4.44 2.48
N GLU A 63 4.66 3.49 2.50
CA GLU A 63 5.82 3.47 1.63
C GLU A 63 5.43 2.87 0.28
N LEU A 64 5.70 3.59 -0.80
CA LEU A 64 5.41 3.19 -2.17
C LEU A 64 6.71 3.10 -2.95
N GLY A 65 6.95 1.97 -3.61
CA GLY A 65 8.17 1.72 -4.36
C GLY A 65 8.32 0.25 -4.76
N PRO A 66 9.45 -0.13 -5.37
CA PRO A 66 9.72 -1.52 -5.75
C PRO A 66 9.74 -2.45 -4.52
N GLY A 67 9.11 -3.62 -4.61
CA GLY A 67 8.98 -4.61 -3.53
C GLY A 67 7.57 -4.71 -2.91
N LEU A 68 6.58 -4.04 -3.48
CA LEU A 68 5.17 -4.11 -3.07
C LEU A 68 4.43 -5.31 -3.67
N MET A 69 4.84 -5.77 -4.86
CA MET A 69 4.27 -6.92 -5.54
C MET A 69 4.77 -8.22 -4.93
N GLY A 70 3.89 -9.21 -4.78
CA GLY A 70 4.26 -10.45 -4.10
C GLY A 70 4.27 -10.35 -2.56
N SER A 71 4.23 -9.12 -2.04
CA SER A 71 4.29 -8.86 -0.60
C SER A 71 2.91 -8.95 0.05
N ILE A 72 2.92 -9.38 1.31
CA ILE A 72 1.74 -9.51 2.17
C ILE A 72 1.91 -8.59 3.37
N PHE A 73 1.01 -7.63 3.50
CA PHE A 73 1.03 -6.60 4.51
C PHE A 73 -0.09 -6.78 5.53
N ASP A 74 0.08 -6.22 6.73
CA ASP A 74 -1.03 -5.98 7.65
C ASP A 74 -1.72 -4.62 7.37
N GLY A 75 -2.73 -4.26 8.17
CA GLY A 75 -3.50 -3.02 7.98
C GLY A 75 -2.70 -1.70 8.05
N ILE A 76 -1.50 -1.73 8.65
CA ILE A 76 -0.58 -0.57 8.74
C ILE A 76 0.69 -0.78 7.92
N GLN A 77 0.62 -1.64 6.89
CA GLN A 77 1.67 -1.90 5.91
C GLN A 77 2.93 -2.61 6.43
N ARG A 78 2.86 -3.39 7.51
CA ARG A 78 4.00 -4.21 7.96
C ARG A 78 4.04 -5.55 7.22
N PRO A 79 5.22 -6.01 6.76
CA PRO A 79 5.34 -7.23 5.96
C PRO A 79 5.23 -8.46 6.86
N LEU A 80 4.16 -9.26 6.69
CA LEU A 80 3.86 -10.39 7.56
C LEU A 80 4.90 -11.51 7.47
N ALA A 81 5.44 -11.77 6.28
CA ALA A 81 6.50 -12.77 6.08
C ALA A 81 7.77 -12.41 6.87
N THR A 82 8.23 -11.16 6.77
CA THR A 82 9.42 -10.68 7.49
C THR A 82 9.19 -10.61 9.00
N ILE A 83 7.97 -10.31 9.46
CA ILE A 83 7.60 -10.39 10.88
C ILE A 83 7.77 -11.82 11.38
N ALA A 84 7.24 -12.81 10.64
CA ALA A 84 7.33 -14.22 11.03
C ALA A 84 8.79 -14.70 11.09
N GLU A 85 9.59 -14.36 10.08
CA GLU A 85 11.02 -14.70 10.01
C GLU A 85 11.84 -14.09 11.17
N LYS A 86 11.68 -12.78 11.42
CA LYS A 86 12.47 -12.08 12.45
C LYS A 86 12.04 -12.42 13.88
N SER A 87 10.75 -12.62 14.11
CA SER A 87 10.25 -12.94 15.45
C SER A 87 10.47 -14.41 15.81
N GLY A 88 10.55 -15.31 14.82
CA GLY A 88 10.61 -16.75 15.01
C GLY A 88 9.35 -17.31 15.71
N LYS A 89 8.25 -16.55 15.72
CA LYS A 89 7.00 -16.86 16.41
C LYS A 89 5.85 -16.88 15.43
N ILE A 90 4.83 -17.67 15.75
CA ILE A 90 3.55 -17.70 15.01
C ILE A 90 2.65 -16.49 15.31
N PHE A 91 2.94 -15.76 16.40
CA PHE A 91 2.18 -14.59 16.82
C PHE A 91 2.91 -13.30 16.47
N ILE A 92 2.16 -12.29 16.06
CA ILE A 92 2.68 -10.95 15.78
C ILE A 92 2.99 -10.27 17.13
N PRO A 93 4.27 -9.96 17.42
CA PRO A 93 4.63 -9.25 18.64
C PRO A 93 4.13 -7.80 18.60
N LYS A 94 3.79 -7.27 19.78
CA LYS A 94 3.40 -5.86 19.95
C LYS A 94 4.59 -4.93 19.77
N GLY A 95 4.34 -3.73 19.25
CA GLY A 95 5.36 -2.68 19.16
C GLY A 95 6.46 -2.94 18.13
N LEU A 96 6.33 -3.99 17.31
CA LEU A 96 7.33 -4.32 16.32
C LEU A 96 7.26 -3.34 15.14
N HIS A 97 8.37 -2.65 14.92
CA HIS A 97 8.56 -1.75 13.80
C HIS A 97 9.50 -2.40 12.79
N LEU A 98 8.98 -2.72 11.61
CA LEU A 98 9.76 -3.19 10.47
C LEU A 98 9.44 -2.31 9.26
N PRO A 99 10.43 -2.01 8.41
CA PRO A 99 10.18 -1.30 7.17
C PRO A 99 9.23 -2.13 6.28
N PRO A 100 8.18 -1.51 5.71
CA PRO A 100 7.28 -2.12 4.72
C PRO A 100 8.03 -2.81 3.58
N ILE A 101 8.98 -2.08 2.97
CA ILE A 101 9.76 -2.55 1.84
C ILE A 101 11.15 -2.98 2.32
N ASN A 102 11.67 -4.08 1.76
CA ASN A 102 12.99 -4.59 2.12
C ASN A 102 14.09 -3.62 1.64
N ARG A 103 14.94 -3.17 2.57
CA ARG A 103 16.03 -2.23 2.28
C ARG A 103 17.31 -2.89 1.77
N ALA A 104 17.41 -4.21 1.87
CA ALA A 104 18.59 -4.97 1.45
C ALA A 104 18.49 -5.52 0.01
N THR A 105 17.31 -5.48 -0.60
CA THR A 105 17.11 -5.94 -1.97
C THR A 105 17.62 -4.89 -2.95
N LEU A 106 18.52 -5.33 -3.83
CA LEU A 106 19.04 -4.53 -4.92
C LEU A 106 18.14 -4.67 -6.15
N TRP A 107 17.82 -3.53 -6.76
CA TRP A 107 16.97 -3.42 -7.92
C TRP A 107 17.74 -2.84 -9.11
N GLU A 108 17.57 -3.44 -10.29
CA GLU A 108 18.17 -2.93 -11.52
C GLU A 108 17.39 -1.71 -12.01
N PHE A 109 18.00 -0.53 -11.85
CA PHE A 109 17.48 0.75 -12.28
C PHE A 109 17.91 1.08 -13.71
N GLN A 110 16.95 1.54 -14.52
CA GLN A 110 17.20 2.05 -15.86
C GLN A 110 16.54 3.44 -16.01
N PRO A 111 17.31 4.54 -16.19
CA PRO A 111 16.74 5.87 -16.36
C PRO A 111 16.03 5.99 -17.72
N VAL A 112 14.88 6.67 -17.75
CA VAL A 112 14.06 6.83 -18.96
C VAL A 112 13.68 8.30 -19.14
N ASN A 113 13.84 8.81 -20.35
CA ASN A 113 13.37 10.14 -20.78
C ASN A 113 13.87 11.35 -19.96
N ILE A 114 14.94 11.23 -19.16
CA ILE A 114 15.47 12.33 -18.34
C ILE A 114 16.98 12.54 -18.56
N ARG A 115 17.39 13.81 -18.50
CA ARG A 115 18.79 14.27 -18.55
C ARG A 115 18.99 15.37 -17.52
N THR A 116 20.23 15.58 -17.11
CA THR A 116 20.61 16.72 -16.26
C THR A 116 20.24 18.04 -16.96
N GLY A 117 19.67 18.97 -16.19
CA GLY A 117 19.12 20.25 -16.66
C GLY A 117 17.70 20.19 -17.23
N CYS A 118 17.04 19.03 -17.29
CA CYS A 118 15.66 18.93 -17.75
C CYS A 118 14.68 19.44 -16.68
N PRO A 119 13.67 20.25 -17.04
CA PRO A 119 12.56 20.54 -16.14
C PRO A 119 11.68 19.30 -15.98
N VAL A 120 11.25 19.06 -14.75
CA VAL A 120 10.42 17.92 -14.37
C VAL A 120 9.34 18.35 -13.39
N THR A 121 8.20 17.67 -13.42
CA THR A 121 7.06 17.89 -12.53
C THR A 121 6.62 16.59 -11.87
N GLY A 122 5.85 16.71 -10.79
CA GLY A 122 5.29 15.57 -10.06
C GLY A 122 4.46 14.67 -10.97
N GLY A 123 4.71 13.37 -10.90
CA GLY A 123 4.11 12.35 -11.76
C GLY A 123 4.95 11.98 -12.99
N ASP A 124 5.98 12.74 -13.34
CA ASP A 124 6.85 12.39 -14.47
C ASP A 124 7.66 11.12 -14.16
N ILE A 125 7.72 10.22 -15.14
CA ILE A 125 8.49 8.97 -15.06
C ILE A 125 9.96 9.28 -15.32
N TYR A 126 10.83 8.96 -14.36
CA TYR A 126 12.28 9.17 -14.48
C TYR A 126 13.09 7.91 -14.67
N GLY A 127 12.50 6.75 -14.43
CA GLY A 127 13.14 5.47 -14.68
C GLY A 127 12.24 4.28 -14.49
N VAL A 128 12.80 3.11 -14.77
CA VAL A 128 12.09 1.83 -14.72
C VAL A 128 12.93 0.86 -13.91
N VAL A 129 12.24 0.09 -13.06
CA VAL A 129 12.78 -1.03 -12.31
C VAL A 129 11.97 -2.27 -12.66
N TYR A 130 12.62 -3.38 -12.93
CA TYR A 130 11.94 -4.66 -13.14
C TYR A 130 11.72 -5.33 -11.79
N GLU A 131 10.51 -5.20 -11.25
CA GLU A 131 10.15 -5.82 -9.97
C GLU A 131 9.95 -7.33 -10.12
N ASN A 132 9.26 -7.72 -11.20
CA ASN A 132 9.01 -9.10 -11.58
C ASN A 132 9.03 -9.21 -13.12
N ASN A 133 9.00 -10.43 -13.64
CA ASN A 133 8.90 -10.67 -15.09
C ASN A 133 7.63 -10.07 -15.73
N LEU A 134 6.56 -9.88 -14.93
CA LEU A 134 5.27 -9.37 -15.40
C LEU A 134 5.13 -7.84 -15.25
N VAL A 135 5.65 -7.27 -14.16
CA VAL A 135 5.36 -5.88 -13.78
C VAL A 135 6.64 -5.05 -13.90
N LYS A 136 6.57 -4.02 -14.74
CA LYS A 136 7.60 -2.99 -14.84
C LYS A 136 7.24 -1.87 -13.89
N HIS A 137 8.06 -1.64 -12.89
CA HIS A 137 7.83 -0.60 -11.91
C HIS A 137 8.34 0.73 -12.47
N PHE A 138 7.43 1.62 -12.84
CA PHE A 138 7.79 2.96 -13.31
C PHE A 138 8.02 3.87 -12.10
N LEU A 139 9.25 4.36 -11.96
CA LEU A 139 9.61 5.31 -10.92
C LEU A 139 9.18 6.71 -11.36
N MET A 140 8.33 7.32 -10.54
CA MET A 140 7.71 8.62 -10.79
C MET A 140 8.15 9.65 -9.75
N ILE A 141 8.31 10.90 -10.17
CA ILE A 141 8.61 12.00 -9.26
C ILE A 141 7.43 12.20 -8.30
N PRO A 142 7.67 12.40 -6.99
CA PRO A 142 6.60 12.65 -6.03
C PRO A 142 5.69 13.81 -6.46
N PRO A 143 4.36 13.72 -6.32
CA PRO A 143 3.43 14.68 -6.92
C PRO A 143 3.58 16.14 -6.49
N LYS A 144 4.22 16.40 -5.35
CA LYS A 144 4.43 17.77 -4.81
C LYS A 144 5.74 18.40 -5.26
N CYS A 145 6.59 17.65 -5.94
CA CYS A 145 7.92 18.09 -6.34
C CYS A 145 7.90 18.58 -7.79
N LYS A 146 8.66 19.64 -8.05
CA LYS A 146 8.92 20.20 -9.36
C LYS A 146 10.31 20.83 -9.32
N GLY A 147 11.01 20.90 -10.44
CA GLY A 147 12.36 21.46 -10.45
C GLY A 147 13.14 21.12 -11.70
N LEU A 148 14.42 21.47 -11.68
CA LEU A 148 15.40 21.06 -12.69
C LEU A 148 16.19 19.87 -12.16
N VAL A 149 16.43 18.87 -12.99
CA VAL A 149 17.24 17.71 -12.60
C VAL A 149 18.71 18.11 -12.51
N THR A 150 19.32 18.03 -11.33
CA THR A 150 20.75 18.29 -11.13
C THR A 150 21.58 17.04 -11.33
N TYR A 151 21.08 15.92 -10.82
CA TYR A 151 21.74 14.61 -10.88
C TYR A 151 20.73 13.50 -11.15
N ILE A 152 21.16 12.51 -11.94
CA ILE A 152 20.45 11.25 -12.16
C ILE A 152 21.45 10.11 -12.10
N ALA A 153 21.13 9.07 -11.35
CA ALA A 153 21.98 7.91 -11.21
C ALA A 153 22.13 7.15 -12.54
N PRO A 154 23.33 6.62 -12.85
CA PRO A 154 23.52 5.77 -14.02
C PRO A 154 22.77 4.43 -13.86
N PRO A 155 22.50 3.70 -14.96
CA PRO A 155 21.89 2.38 -14.87
C PRO A 155 22.75 1.43 -14.02
N GLY A 156 22.13 0.70 -13.11
CA GLY A 156 22.84 -0.11 -12.13
C GLY A 156 21.92 -0.74 -11.09
N ASN A 157 22.52 -1.45 -10.13
CA ASN A 157 21.81 -2.07 -9.02
C ASN A 157 21.85 -1.16 -7.79
N TYR A 158 20.69 -0.77 -7.30
CA TYR A 158 20.54 0.15 -6.17
C TYR A 158 19.53 -0.38 -5.16
N ASN A 159 19.68 0.02 -3.90
CA ASN A 159 18.67 -0.18 -2.88
C ASN A 159 17.56 0.87 -3.02
N VAL A 160 16.44 0.62 -2.36
CA VAL A 160 15.29 1.56 -2.36
C VAL A 160 15.57 2.88 -1.64
N ASP A 161 16.59 2.93 -0.77
CA ASP A 161 17.04 4.11 -0.03
C ASP A 161 18.12 4.92 -0.75
N ASP A 162 18.75 4.35 -1.78
CA ASP A 162 19.82 5.04 -2.48
C ASP A 162 19.24 6.24 -3.26
N THR A 163 19.93 7.37 -3.26
CA THR A 163 19.51 8.57 -3.99
C THR A 163 19.67 8.34 -5.50
N ILE A 164 18.56 8.36 -6.22
CA ILE A 164 18.50 8.07 -7.68
C ILE A 164 18.40 9.35 -8.50
N LEU A 165 17.72 10.37 -7.97
CA LEU A 165 17.47 11.61 -8.67
C LEU A 165 17.61 12.78 -7.69
N GLU A 166 18.25 13.86 -8.13
CA GLU A 166 18.25 15.13 -7.40
C GLU A 166 17.57 16.19 -8.27
N THR A 167 16.73 17.00 -7.64
CA THR A 167 16.04 18.11 -8.30
C THR A 167 16.27 19.40 -7.54
N GLU A 168 16.55 20.48 -8.24
CA GLU A 168 16.71 21.82 -7.70
C GLU A 168 15.48 22.68 -8.00
N PHE A 169 14.93 23.32 -6.97
CA PHE A 169 13.84 24.27 -7.07
C PHE A 169 14.03 25.40 -6.06
N GLU A 170 14.03 26.65 -6.53
CA GLU A 170 14.18 27.84 -5.65
C GLU A 170 15.43 27.77 -4.73
N ASP A 171 16.58 27.34 -5.28
CA ASP A 171 17.86 27.15 -4.57
C ASP A 171 17.86 26.04 -3.50
N GLU A 172 16.80 25.22 -3.41
CA GLU A 172 16.74 24.01 -2.59
C GLU A 172 16.95 22.74 -3.46
N CYS A 173 17.96 21.95 -3.11
CA CYS A 173 18.19 20.63 -3.70
C CYS A 173 17.42 19.56 -2.91
N LEU A 174 16.53 18.86 -3.59
CA LEU A 174 15.77 17.73 -3.05
C LEU A 174 16.30 16.41 -3.62
N GLU A 175 16.63 15.50 -2.72
CA GLU A 175 17.02 14.13 -3.03
C GLU A 175 15.79 13.23 -3.15
N HIS A 176 15.74 12.42 -4.20
CA HIS A 176 14.69 11.44 -4.43
C HIS A 176 15.28 10.03 -4.52
N CYS A 177 14.77 9.16 -3.65
CA CYS A 177 15.02 7.73 -3.68
C CYS A 177 13.96 7.02 -4.53
N MET A 178 14.09 5.70 -4.72
CA MET A 178 13.04 4.90 -5.37
C MET A 178 11.75 4.85 -4.55
N LEU A 179 11.85 5.09 -3.25
CA LEU A 179 10.76 5.04 -2.30
C LEU A 179 10.13 6.41 -2.10
N GLN A 180 8.80 6.46 -2.12
CA GLN A 180 8.02 7.64 -1.76
C GLN A 180 7.09 7.33 -0.59
N VAL A 181 6.90 8.28 0.31
CA VAL A 181 5.96 8.16 1.43
C VAL A 181 4.72 8.97 1.10
N TRP A 182 3.55 8.34 1.15
CA TRP A 182 2.28 8.99 0.83
C TRP A 182 1.22 8.81 1.94
N PRO A 183 0.54 9.88 2.38
CA PRO A 183 -0.53 9.79 3.37
C PRO A 183 -1.74 8.99 2.86
N VAL A 184 -2.19 7.98 3.61
CA VAL A 184 -3.25 7.07 3.14
C VAL A 184 -4.64 7.69 3.05
N ARG A 185 -4.87 8.78 3.79
CA ARG A 185 -6.14 9.53 3.80
C ARG A 185 -6.19 10.63 2.72
N THR A 186 -5.09 10.86 2.01
CA THR A 186 -5.03 11.84 0.93
C THR A 186 -5.06 11.10 -0.41
N PRO A 187 -6.08 11.29 -1.26
CA PRO A 187 -6.10 10.66 -2.57
C PRO A 187 -4.94 11.17 -3.42
N ARG A 188 -4.34 10.31 -4.23
CA ARG A 188 -3.26 10.70 -5.13
C ARG A 188 -3.78 11.64 -6.22
N PRO A 189 -3.09 12.76 -6.50
CA PRO A 189 -3.55 13.75 -7.46
C PRO A 189 -3.53 13.19 -8.89
N THR A 190 -4.49 13.63 -9.70
CA THR A 190 -4.65 13.23 -11.11
C THR A 190 -4.83 14.47 -11.96
N THR A 191 -4.32 14.45 -13.20
CA THR A 191 -4.47 15.57 -14.15
C THR A 191 -5.94 15.85 -14.49
N GLU A 192 -6.67 14.81 -14.88
CA GLU A 192 -8.10 14.89 -15.20
C GLU A 192 -8.79 13.54 -14.94
N LYS A 193 -10.12 13.55 -14.80
CA LYS A 193 -10.93 12.34 -14.69
C LYS A 193 -11.62 12.06 -16.01
N LEU A 194 -11.28 10.92 -16.61
CA LEU A 194 -11.86 10.47 -17.87
C LEU A 194 -13.06 9.53 -17.63
N PRO A 195 -14.08 9.54 -18.50
CA PRO A 195 -15.14 8.55 -18.45
C PRO A 195 -14.61 7.16 -18.85
N ALA A 196 -14.96 6.14 -18.07
CA ALA A 196 -14.56 4.77 -18.33
C ALA A 196 -15.37 4.18 -19.51
N THR A 197 -14.66 3.73 -20.55
CA THR A 197 -15.24 3.16 -21.78
C THR A 197 -14.91 1.69 -21.97
N HIS A 198 -13.89 1.17 -21.28
CA HIS A 198 -13.41 -0.20 -21.45
C HIS A 198 -14.08 -1.14 -20.43
N PRO A 199 -14.62 -2.30 -20.86
CA PRO A 199 -15.21 -3.27 -19.95
C PRO A 199 -14.14 -3.99 -19.12
N LEU A 200 -14.46 -4.25 -17.85
CA LEU A 200 -13.71 -5.16 -17.00
C LEU A 200 -14.24 -6.56 -17.25
N LEU A 201 -13.45 -7.39 -17.93
CA LEU A 201 -13.81 -8.78 -18.18
C LEU A 201 -13.56 -9.58 -16.91
N THR A 202 -14.59 -10.20 -16.36
CA THR A 202 -14.47 -11.00 -15.12
C THR A 202 -14.20 -12.47 -15.41
N GLY A 203 -14.46 -12.92 -16.65
CA GLY A 203 -14.40 -14.33 -17.05
C GLY A 203 -15.67 -15.12 -16.68
N GLN A 204 -16.63 -14.50 -16.00
CA GLN A 204 -17.89 -15.11 -15.62
C GLN A 204 -19.00 -14.65 -16.55
N ARG A 205 -19.62 -15.59 -17.26
CA ARG A 205 -20.69 -15.29 -18.23
C ARG A 205 -21.81 -14.42 -17.66
N ILE A 206 -22.21 -14.66 -16.42
CA ILE A 206 -23.31 -13.91 -15.79
C ILE A 206 -22.94 -12.46 -15.49
N LEU A 207 -21.71 -12.22 -15.02
CA LEU A 207 -21.21 -10.87 -14.72
C LEU A 207 -20.94 -10.13 -16.03
N ASP A 208 -20.30 -10.77 -17.00
CA ASP A 208 -19.91 -10.12 -18.26
C ASP A 208 -21.12 -9.83 -19.18
N SER A 209 -22.23 -10.54 -19.04
CA SER A 209 -23.43 -10.35 -19.89
C SER A 209 -24.56 -9.57 -19.23
N LEU A 210 -24.95 -9.92 -17.99
CA LEU A 210 -26.12 -9.31 -17.33
C LEU A 210 -25.75 -8.09 -16.49
N PHE A 211 -24.56 -8.09 -15.88
CA PHE A 211 -24.12 -7.05 -14.95
C PHE A 211 -22.68 -6.59 -15.26
N PRO A 212 -22.41 -6.11 -16.49
CA PRO A 212 -21.05 -5.82 -16.93
C PRO A 212 -20.43 -4.73 -16.07
N CYS A 213 -19.17 -4.97 -15.68
CA CYS A 213 -18.34 -3.99 -14.97
C CYS A 213 -17.43 -3.28 -15.98
N ILE A 214 -16.96 -2.08 -15.64
CA ILE A 214 -16.02 -1.30 -16.45
C ILE A 214 -14.72 -1.08 -15.69
N GLN A 215 -13.60 -0.94 -16.40
CA GLN A 215 -12.31 -0.61 -15.79
C GLN A 215 -12.38 0.81 -15.21
N GLY A 216 -12.10 0.95 -13.91
CA GLY A 216 -12.33 2.19 -13.16
C GLY A 216 -13.76 2.38 -12.64
N GLY A 217 -14.64 1.41 -12.87
CA GLY A 217 -15.98 1.37 -12.27
C GLY A 217 -15.97 0.88 -10.82
N THR A 218 -17.07 1.13 -10.11
CA THR A 218 -17.28 0.64 -8.74
C THR A 218 -18.37 -0.42 -8.73
N THR A 219 -18.05 -1.61 -8.20
CA THR A 219 -18.98 -2.73 -8.12
C THR A 219 -19.10 -3.20 -6.68
N ALA A 220 -20.32 -3.50 -6.25
CA ALA A 220 -20.60 -4.10 -4.95
C ALA A 220 -21.20 -5.50 -5.13
N ILE A 221 -20.66 -6.48 -4.41
CA ILE A 221 -21.14 -7.88 -4.43
C ILE A 221 -21.71 -8.19 -3.04
N PRO A 222 -22.97 -7.83 -2.76
CA PRO A 222 -23.60 -8.18 -1.50
C PRO A 222 -23.89 -9.68 -1.45
N GLY A 223 -23.81 -10.27 -0.25
CA GLY A 223 -24.17 -11.67 -0.06
C GLY A 223 -23.94 -12.12 1.37
N ALA A 224 -24.73 -13.11 1.81
CA ALA A 224 -24.55 -13.71 3.13
C ALA A 224 -23.19 -14.45 3.22
N PHE A 225 -22.83 -14.81 4.45
CA PHE A 225 -21.63 -15.61 4.68
C PHE A 225 -21.73 -16.97 3.96
N GLY A 226 -20.66 -17.38 3.27
CA GLY A 226 -20.64 -18.65 2.52
C GLY A 226 -21.34 -18.63 1.15
N CYS A 227 -21.86 -17.49 0.68
CA CYS A 227 -22.47 -17.38 -0.66
C CYS A 227 -21.46 -17.34 -1.83
N GLY A 228 -20.17 -17.59 -1.58
CA GLY A 228 -19.13 -17.59 -2.63
C GLY A 228 -18.57 -16.21 -3.01
N LYS A 229 -18.64 -15.21 -2.13
CA LYS A 229 -18.06 -13.87 -2.39
C LYS A 229 -16.55 -13.95 -2.68
N THR A 230 -15.81 -14.63 -1.81
CA THR A 230 -14.36 -14.84 -1.94
C THR A 230 -14.01 -15.64 -3.21
N VAL A 231 -14.87 -16.59 -3.61
CA VAL A 231 -14.70 -17.34 -4.87
C VAL A 231 -14.81 -16.41 -6.08
N ILE A 232 -15.74 -15.45 -6.06
CA ILE A 232 -15.85 -14.44 -7.12
C ILE A 232 -14.62 -13.53 -7.11
N ALA A 233 -14.15 -13.09 -5.95
CA ALA A 233 -12.94 -12.27 -5.83
C ALA A 233 -11.69 -12.99 -6.36
N GLN A 234 -11.49 -14.26 -6.00
CA GLN A 234 -10.41 -15.10 -6.54
C GLN A 234 -10.54 -15.34 -8.06
N SER A 235 -11.77 -15.53 -8.57
CA SER A 235 -11.99 -15.62 -10.01
C SER A 235 -11.63 -14.32 -10.72
N LEU A 236 -11.96 -13.17 -10.12
CA LEU A 236 -11.65 -11.87 -10.67
C LEU A 236 -10.13 -11.61 -10.66
N SER A 237 -9.43 -11.96 -9.58
CA SER A 237 -7.98 -11.81 -9.51
C SER A 237 -7.25 -12.65 -10.57
N LYS A 238 -7.80 -13.81 -10.91
CA LYS A 238 -7.22 -14.72 -11.89
C LYS A 238 -7.54 -14.34 -13.34
N TYR A 239 -8.82 -14.19 -13.67
CA TYR A 239 -9.26 -14.07 -15.07
C TYR A 239 -9.52 -12.65 -15.52
N SER A 240 -9.38 -11.65 -14.62
CA SER A 240 -9.57 -10.27 -15.06
C SER A 240 -8.49 -9.80 -16.02
N ASN A 241 -8.90 -8.94 -16.93
CA ASN A 241 -8.02 -8.17 -17.83
C ASN A 241 -7.36 -6.97 -17.11
N SER A 242 -7.05 -7.13 -15.82
CA SER A 242 -6.35 -6.14 -15.01
C SER A 242 -4.86 -6.48 -14.96
N ASP A 243 -4.02 -5.46 -15.01
CA ASP A 243 -2.56 -5.61 -15.00
C ASP A 243 -2.06 -5.92 -13.58
N VAL A 244 -2.65 -5.24 -12.60
CA VAL A 244 -2.29 -5.34 -11.18
C VAL A 244 -3.54 -5.61 -10.35
N ILE A 245 -3.37 -6.48 -9.36
CA ILE A 245 -4.42 -6.81 -8.40
C ILE A 245 -4.01 -6.34 -7.00
N VAL A 246 -4.91 -5.65 -6.30
CA VAL A 246 -4.75 -5.35 -4.88
C VAL A 246 -5.90 -5.98 -4.12
N TYR A 247 -5.60 -6.90 -3.21
CA TYR A 247 -6.62 -7.58 -2.43
C TYR A 247 -6.48 -7.21 -0.96
N VAL A 248 -7.55 -6.65 -0.40
CA VAL A 248 -7.63 -6.20 0.99
C VAL A 248 -8.62 -7.08 1.74
N GLY A 249 -8.08 -7.93 2.60
CA GLY A 249 -8.83 -8.69 3.58
C GLY A 249 -9.12 -7.82 4.81
N CYS A 250 -10.33 -7.29 4.94
CA CYS A 250 -10.77 -6.46 6.05
C CYS A 250 -11.76 -7.21 6.94
N GLY A 251 -11.30 -7.62 8.13
CA GLY A 251 -12.15 -8.29 9.11
C GLY A 251 -12.46 -9.75 8.80
N GLU A 252 -11.79 -10.34 7.81
CA GLU A 252 -12.03 -11.72 7.38
C GLU A 252 -11.54 -12.75 8.38
N ARG A 253 -12.11 -13.95 8.29
CA ARG A 253 -11.66 -15.09 9.10
C ARG A 253 -10.25 -15.47 8.68
N GLY A 254 -9.40 -15.79 9.66
CA GLY A 254 -8.01 -16.19 9.40
C GLY A 254 -7.89 -17.38 8.44
N ASN A 255 -8.87 -18.29 8.45
CA ASN A 255 -8.90 -19.43 7.54
C ASN A 255 -9.10 -19.00 6.08
N GLU A 256 -9.96 -18.03 5.81
CA GLU A 256 -10.24 -17.52 4.46
C GLU A 256 -9.02 -16.81 3.89
N MET A 257 -8.36 -15.99 4.72
CA MET A 257 -7.07 -15.39 4.35
C MET A 257 -5.97 -16.44 4.14
N SER A 258 -5.93 -17.50 4.94
CA SER A 258 -4.95 -18.58 4.74
C SER A 258 -5.17 -19.37 3.46
N GLU A 259 -6.43 -19.55 3.05
CA GLU A 259 -6.81 -20.21 1.79
C GLU A 259 -6.36 -19.36 0.60
N VAL A 260 -6.65 -18.06 0.63
CA VAL A 260 -6.14 -17.09 -0.36
C VAL A 260 -4.61 -17.16 -0.46
N LEU A 261 -3.91 -17.16 0.67
CA LEU A 261 -2.44 -17.19 0.70
C LEU A 261 -1.83 -18.51 0.20
N ARG A 262 -2.53 -19.63 0.34
CA ARG A 262 -2.08 -20.93 -0.16
C ARG A 262 -2.39 -21.08 -1.65
N ASP A 263 -3.58 -20.67 -2.06
CA ASP A 263 -4.07 -20.93 -3.41
C ASP A 263 -3.49 -19.92 -4.41
N PHE A 264 -3.25 -18.67 -4.03
CA PHE A 264 -2.75 -17.64 -4.95
C PHE A 264 -1.37 -17.97 -5.56
N PRO A 265 -0.38 -18.46 -4.80
CA PRO A 265 0.88 -18.91 -5.38
C PRO A 265 0.75 -20.04 -6.41
N GLU A 266 -0.20 -20.96 -6.21
CA GLU A 266 -0.45 -22.10 -7.10
C GLU A 266 -1.15 -21.71 -8.41
N LEU A 267 -1.86 -20.57 -8.40
CA LEU A 267 -2.53 -20.04 -9.57
C LEU A 267 -1.54 -19.34 -10.50
N SER A 268 -1.53 -19.78 -11.76
CA SER A 268 -0.75 -19.17 -12.83
C SER A 268 -1.64 -18.50 -13.88
N VAL A 269 -1.08 -17.48 -14.53
CA VAL A 269 -1.66 -16.78 -15.67
C VAL A 269 -0.62 -16.74 -16.78
N GLU A 270 -1.10 -16.88 -18.02
CA GLU A 270 -0.30 -16.74 -19.22
C GLU A 270 -0.41 -15.29 -19.71
N VAL A 271 0.68 -14.54 -19.63
CA VAL A 271 0.80 -13.17 -20.15
C VAL A 271 1.96 -13.18 -21.14
N ASP A 272 1.72 -12.72 -22.38
CA ASP A 272 2.73 -12.65 -23.44
C ASP A 272 3.50 -13.96 -23.68
N GLY A 273 2.81 -15.10 -23.53
CA GLY A 273 3.38 -16.44 -23.72
C GLY A 273 4.25 -16.94 -22.55
N MET A 274 4.33 -16.20 -21.44
CA MET A 274 4.98 -16.64 -20.21
C MET A 274 3.95 -17.03 -19.16
N THR A 275 4.10 -18.22 -18.59
CA THR A 275 3.27 -18.68 -17.47
C THR A 275 3.92 -18.25 -16.16
N GLU A 276 3.26 -17.35 -15.44
CA GLU A 276 3.76 -16.80 -14.17
C GLU A 276 2.68 -16.86 -13.09
N SER A 277 3.10 -16.90 -11.83
CA SER A 277 2.17 -16.92 -10.69
C SER A 277 1.43 -15.59 -10.57
N ILE A 278 0.13 -15.64 -10.26
CA ILE A 278 -0.67 -14.41 -10.03
C ILE A 278 -0.14 -13.57 -8.87
N MET A 279 0.60 -14.20 -7.94
CA MET A 279 1.14 -13.50 -6.79
C MET A 279 2.19 -12.45 -7.20
N LYS A 280 2.87 -12.62 -8.34
CA LYS A 280 3.83 -11.63 -8.87
C LYS A 280 3.19 -10.33 -9.37
N ARG A 281 1.88 -10.32 -9.60
CA ARG A 281 1.12 -9.11 -9.99
C ARG A 281 0.06 -8.71 -8.95
N THR A 282 0.12 -9.32 -7.77
CA THR A 282 -0.84 -9.10 -6.69
C THR A 282 -0.13 -8.51 -5.47
N SER A 283 -0.77 -7.55 -4.81
CA SER A 283 -0.39 -7.10 -3.47
C SER A 283 -1.52 -7.41 -2.49
N LEU A 284 -1.18 -7.99 -1.34
CA LEU A 284 -2.15 -8.45 -0.35
C LEU A 284 -2.06 -7.63 0.93
N VAL A 285 -3.19 -7.09 1.38
CA VAL A 285 -3.33 -6.45 2.70
C VAL A 285 -4.24 -7.32 3.55
N ALA A 286 -3.67 -8.03 4.51
CA ALA A 286 -4.36 -8.99 5.36
C ALA A 286 -4.63 -8.40 6.73
N ASN A 287 -5.90 -8.15 7.03
CA ASN A 287 -6.35 -7.72 8.35
C ASN A 287 -7.49 -8.61 8.86
N THR A 288 -7.13 -9.61 9.67
CA THR A 288 -8.07 -10.63 10.16
C THR A 288 -9.02 -10.10 11.22
N SER A 289 -10.11 -10.84 11.48
CA SER A 289 -11.09 -10.51 12.54
C SER A 289 -10.49 -10.43 13.95
N ASN A 290 -9.37 -11.11 14.21
CA ASN A 290 -8.65 -11.04 15.49
C ASN A 290 -7.75 -9.81 15.61
N MET A 291 -7.49 -9.07 14.52
CA MET A 291 -6.70 -7.85 14.55
C MET A 291 -7.53 -6.65 15.04
N PRO A 292 -6.89 -5.61 15.59
CA PRO A 292 -7.59 -4.46 16.15
C PRO A 292 -8.53 -3.77 15.16
N VAL A 293 -9.67 -3.30 15.65
CA VAL A 293 -10.73 -2.67 14.84
C VAL A 293 -10.19 -1.46 14.06
N ALA A 294 -9.32 -0.67 14.69
CA ALA A 294 -8.72 0.49 14.04
C ALA A 294 -7.86 0.12 12.80
N ALA A 295 -7.20 -1.05 12.84
CA ALA A 295 -6.40 -1.54 11.71
C ALA A 295 -7.27 -2.01 10.54
N ARG A 296 -8.55 -2.36 10.78
CA ARG A 296 -9.53 -2.66 9.71
C ARG A 296 -9.76 -1.43 8.84
N GLU A 297 -10.08 -0.30 9.46
CA GLU A 297 -10.28 0.95 8.74
C GLU A 297 -9.00 1.35 7.97
N ALA A 298 -7.84 1.28 8.63
CA ALA A 298 -6.56 1.60 8.01
C ALA A 298 -6.23 0.70 6.79
N SER A 299 -6.58 -0.60 6.85
CA SER A 299 -6.29 -1.55 5.76
C SER A 299 -6.91 -1.16 4.42
N ILE A 300 -8.14 -0.62 4.45
CA ILE A 300 -8.83 -0.15 3.24
C ILE A 300 -8.09 1.07 2.64
N TYR A 301 -7.71 2.04 3.48
CA TYR A 301 -6.94 3.21 3.06
C TYR A 301 -5.55 2.85 2.53
N THR A 302 -4.88 1.88 3.16
CA THR A 302 -3.59 1.34 2.69
C THR A 302 -3.76 0.71 1.31
N GLY A 303 -4.76 -0.17 1.13
CA GLY A 303 -4.98 -0.86 -0.15
C GLY A 303 -5.40 0.06 -1.29
N ILE A 304 -6.27 1.06 -1.03
CA ILE A 304 -6.62 2.04 -2.07
C ILE A 304 -5.42 2.90 -2.45
N THR A 305 -4.58 3.29 -1.49
CA THR A 305 -3.37 4.08 -1.77
C THR A 305 -2.37 3.31 -2.64
N ILE A 306 -2.17 2.01 -2.36
CA ILE A 306 -1.35 1.13 -3.21
C ILE A 306 -1.97 1.00 -4.61
N SER A 307 -3.30 0.93 -4.69
CA SER A 307 -4.02 0.83 -5.96
C SER A 307 -3.89 2.10 -6.80
N GLU A 308 -4.04 3.28 -6.17
CA GLU A 308 -3.82 4.57 -6.81
C GLU A 308 -2.37 4.75 -7.26
N TYR A 309 -1.41 4.23 -6.50
CA TYR A 309 0.00 4.28 -6.87
C TYR A 309 0.29 3.53 -8.19
N PHE A 310 -0.22 2.31 -8.33
CA PHE A 310 -0.07 1.55 -9.59
C PHE A 310 -0.91 2.12 -10.72
N ARG A 311 -2.07 2.73 -10.42
CA ARG A 311 -2.87 3.47 -11.42
C ARG A 311 -2.07 4.63 -12.02
N ASP A 312 -1.34 5.37 -11.19
CA ASP A 312 -0.55 6.53 -11.66
C ASP A 312 0.58 6.12 -12.62
N MET A 313 1.06 4.87 -12.56
CA MET A 313 2.00 4.32 -13.55
C MET A 313 1.36 3.99 -14.90
N GLY A 314 0.03 4.10 -15.02
CA GLY A 314 -0.73 3.75 -16.22
C GLY A 314 -1.24 2.31 -16.25
N TYR A 315 -1.13 1.55 -15.16
CA TYR A 315 -1.68 0.20 -15.08
C TYR A 315 -3.19 0.19 -14.79
N ASN A 316 -3.88 -0.80 -15.35
CA ASN A 316 -5.28 -1.09 -14.99
C ASN A 316 -5.30 -1.91 -13.70
N VAL A 317 -5.59 -1.24 -12.59
CA VAL A 317 -5.59 -1.86 -11.26
C VAL A 317 -7.01 -2.27 -10.84
N ALA A 318 -7.16 -3.50 -10.37
CA ALA A 318 -8.39 -3.95 -9.70
C ALA A 318 -8.16 -4.13 -8.20
N MET A 319 -8.84 -3.30 -7.41
CA MET A 319 -8.88 -3.43 -5.95
C MET A 319 -10.08 -4.28 -5.54
N MET A 320 -9.85 -5.30 -4.71
CA MET A 320 -10.90 -6.07 -4.05
C MET A 320 -10.83 -5.83 -2.55
N ALA A 321 -11.94 -5.43 -1.95
CA ALA A 321 -12.07 -5.28 -0.51
C ALA A 321 -13.08 -6.30 0.02
N ASP A 322 -12.61 -7.27 0.80
CA ASP A 322 -13.42 -8.33 1.41
C ASP A 322 -13.11 -8.34 2.91
N SER A 323 -13.97 -7.89 3.83
CA SER A 323 -15.29 -7.31 3.66
C SER A 323 -15.29 -5.80 4.00
N THR A 324 -16.24 -5.06 3.41
CA THR A 324 -16.49 -3.65 3.73
C THR A 324 -17.51 -3.45 4.86
N SER A 325 -18.12 -4.53 5.37
CA SER A 325 -19.22 -4.51 6.35
C SER A 325 -18.76 -4.33 7.79
#